data_AF-A0A6P1KMP2-F1
#
_entry.id   AF-A0A6P1KMP2-F1
#
_cell.length_a   1.000
_cell.length_b   1.000
_cell.length_c   1.000
_cell.angle_alpha   90.00
_cell.angle_beta   90.00
_cell.angle_gamma   90.00
#
_symmetry.space_group_name_H-M   'P 1'
#
loop_
_entity.id
_entity.type
_entity.pdbx_description
1 polymer ?
#
loop_
_entity_poly.entity_id
_entity_poly.type
_entity_poly.pdbx_seq_one_letter_code
_entity_poly.pdbx_strand_id
1 'polypeptide(L)'
;MKFKENSKKNRSYDELENKRNWAWLNNKPCFDYNMGSERQSRLLEDFEKVKNQCNSLGLILPNSFIDFFNTPTYWQKFLSSNDGFFYLDKSVIFCPYINGYLIPFIADSQHCHYYYLHLQANQKDYEIVWTEDIYLMALLATPEELETDFAEGEFDETDIYLIDNDFERFMFDCYYDYYDFFKGARQKLIDYSYAYTNLEQRKNEQNDLENQSKLLLGIDEKIPLFKTFN
;
A
#
# COMPACT_ATOMS: atom_id res chain seq x y z
N MET A 1 19.03 5.58 -15.90
CA MET A 1 17.99 6.63 -15.84
C MET A 1 17.66 6.90 -14.38
N LYS A 2 17.23 8.11 -13.99
CA LYS A 2 16.79 8.40 -12.62
C LYS A 2 15.26 8.39 -12.60
N PHE A 3 14.66 7.65 -11.68
CA PHE A 3 13.23 7.67 -11.43
C PHE A 3 12.74 9.08 -11.09
N LYS A 4 11.47 9.40 -11.40
CA LYS A 4 10.83 10.60 -10.86
C LYS A 4 10.71 10.43 -9.35
N GLU A 5 11.16 11.41 -8.56
CA GLU A 5 10.99 11.39 -7.10
C GLU A 5 9.52 11.66 -6.76
N ASN A 6 8.88 10.75 -6.01
CA ASN A 6 7.56 11.02 -5.47
C ASN A 6 7.69 11.89 -4.20
N SER A 7 6.97 13.01 -4.13
CA SER A 7 6.99 13.94 -3.00
C SER A 7 6.15 13.44 -1.81
N LYS A 8 6.26 12.16 -1.43
CA LYS A 8 5.58 11.67 -0.22
C LYS A 8 6.22 12.29 1.02
N LYS A 9 5.37 12.61 2.01
CA LYS A 9 5.79 13.23 3.28
C LYS A 9 6.68 12.28 4.06
N ASN A 10 7.77 12.80 4.62
CA ASN A 10 8.60 12.08 5.58
C ASN A 10 7.79 11.78 6.85
N ARG A 11 7.36 10.52 7.01
CA ARG A 11 6.86 10.01 8.29
C ARG A 11 8.06 9.81 9.22
N SER A 12 7.88 9.99 10.53
CA SER A 12 8.90 9.51 11.48
C SER A 12 8.89 7.98 11.45
N TYR A 13 10.08 7.40 11.30
CA TYR A 13 10.28 5.97 11.31
C TYR A 13 10.77 5.46 12.67
N ASP A 14 10.68 6.26 13.74
CA ASP A 14 11.16 5.87 15.08
C ASP A 14 10.53 4.53 15.55
N GLU A 15 9.23 4.30 15.27
CA GLU A 15 8.59 3.02 15.60
C GLU A 15 9.18 1.86 14.78
N LEU A 16 9.42 2.07 13.49
CA LEU A 16 9.98 1.08 12.58
C LEU A 16 11.44 0.77 12.91
N GLU A 17 12.27 1.79 13.12
CA GLU A 17 13.69 1.64 13.45
C GLU A 17 13.89 0.85 14.74
N ASN A 18 13.02 1.07 15.74
CA ASN A 18 13.06 0.33 16.99
C ASN A 18 12.39 -1.07 16.91
N LYS A 19 11.64 -1.37 15.83
CA LYS A 19 10.85 -2.60 15.69
C LYS A 19 10.85 -3.17 14.26
N ARG A 20 12.05 -3.32 13.67
CA ARG A 20 12.29 -3.96 12.36
C ARG A 20 11.86 -5.43 12.32
N ASN A 21 11.95 -6.02 11.13
CA ASN A 21 11.59 -7.42 10.87
C ASN A 21 10.14 -7.70 11.26
N TRP A 22 9.25 -6.77 10.90
CA TRP A 22 7.81 -6.83 11.11
C TRP A 22 7.39 -6.81 12.58
N ALA A 23 8.30 -6.52 13.53
CA ALA A 23 7.95 -6.49 14.95
C ALA A 23 6.94 -5.39 15.29
N TRP A 24 6.87 -4.32 14.51
CA TRP A 24 5.84 -3.27 14.63
C TRP A 24 4.43 -3.78 14.28
N LEU A 25 4.30 -4.88 13.53
CA LEU A 25 3.01 -5.51 13.20
C LEU A 25 2.45 -6.38 14.34
N ASN A 26 3.27 -6.82 15.31
CA ASN A 26 2.90 -7.86 16.28
C ASN A 26 1.56 -7.60 16.99
N ASN A 27 1.30 -6.35 17.39
CA ASN A 27 0.10 -5.97 18.14
C ASN A 27 -0.98 -5.29 17.27
N LYS A 28 -0.80 -5.27 15.95
CA LYS A 28 -1.80 -4.70 15.04
C LYS A 28 -2.92 -5.73 14.78
N PRO A 29 -4.19 -5.29 14.71
CA PRO A 29 -5.33 -6.18 14.48
C PRO A 29 -5.26 -6.84 13.09
N CYS A 30 -5.90 -8.00 12.98
CA CYS A 30 -6.24 -8.60 11.69
C CYS A 30 -7.69 -8.22 11.32
N PHE A 31 -7.96 -8.11 10.03
CA PHE A 31 -9.26 -7.73 9.50
C PHE A 31 -9.77 -8.80 8.53
N ASP A 32 -11.08 -9.06 8.55
CA ASP A 32 -11.72 -10.05 7.65
C ASP A 32 -11.62 -9.60 6.18
N TYR A 33 -11.84 -8.31 5.94
CA TYR A 33 -11.60 -7.67 4.65
C TYR A 33 -10.32 -6.84 4.71
N ASN A 34 -9.32 -7.23 3.94
CA ASN A 34 -7.96 -6.70 3.96
C ASN A 34 -7.34 -6.76 2.56
N MET A 35 -6.17 -6.16 2.37
CA MET A 35 -5.46 -6.14 1.08
C MET A 35 -5.10 -7.54 0.56
N GLY A 36 -5.03 -8.56 1.42
CA GLY A 36 -4.81 -9.96 1.01
C GLY A 36 -6.09 -10.71 0.64
N SER A 37 -7.28 -10.19 0.97
CA SER A 37 -8.54 -10.93 0.86
C SER A 37 -8.87 -11.34 -0.57
N GLU A 38 -8.63 -10.48 -1.56
CA GLU A 38 -9.01 -10.74 -2.96
C GLU A 38 -8.33 -12.00 -3.52
N ARG A 39 -7.11 -12.28 -3.09
CA ARG A 39 -6.26 -13.35 -3.64
C ARG A 39 -5.78 -14.32 -2.58
N GLN A 40 -6.40 -14.33 -1.41
CA GLN A 40 -5.94 -15.09 -0.25
C GLN A 40 -5.66 -16.57 -0.55
N SER A 41 -6.51 -17.21 -1.37
CA SER A 41 -6.40 -18.63 -1.73
C SER A 41 -5.24 -18.96 -2.67
N ARG A 42 -4.70 -17.97 -3.39
CA ARG A 42 -3.70 -18.14 -4.45
C ARG A 42 -2.41 -17.35 -4.22
N LEU A 43 -2.39 -16.39 -3.29
CA LEU A 43 -1.26 -15.47 -3.12
C LEU A 43 0.06 -16.20 -2.77
N LEU A 44 0.00 -17.28 -1.98
CA LEU A 44 1.17 -18.13 -1.74
C LEU A 44 1.65 -18.82 -3.02
N GLU A 45 0.73 -19.39 -3.81
CA GLU A 45 1.06 -20.07 -5.07
C GLU A 45 1.65 -19.09 -6.09
N ASP A 46 1.06 -17.90 -6.20
CA ASP A 46 1.55 -16.81 -7.03
C ASP A 46 2.96 -16.38 -6.58
N PHE A 47 3.20 -16.27 -5.27
CA PHE A 47 4.52 -15.95 -4.75
C PHE A 47 5.57 -17.03 -5.05
N GLU A 48 5.22 -18.32 -4.99
CA GLU A 48 6.12 -19.39 -5.43
C GLU A 48 6.50 -19.28 -6.91
N LYS A 49 5.54 -18.91 -7.78
CA LYS A 49 5.82 -18.68 -9.21
C LYS A 49 6.80 -17.51 -9.39
N VAL A 50 6.60 -16.41 -8.67
CA VAL A 50 7.51 -15.25 -8.68
C VAL A 50 8.90 -15.65 -8.21
N LYS A 51 9.04 -16.38 -7.09
CA LYS A 51 10.34 -16.86 -6.59
C LYS A 51 11.08 -17.71 -7.63
N ASN A 52 10.36 -18.64 -8.28
CA ASN A 52 10.95 -19.50 -9.29
C ASN A 52 11.45 -18.72 -10.51
N GLN A 53 10.67 -17.73 -10.98
CA GLN A 53 11.09 -16.85 -12.06
C GLN A 53 12.30 -16.00 -11.67
N CYS A 54 12.31 -15.40 -10.48
CA CYS A 54 13.44 -14.64 -9.96
C CYS A 54 14.73 -15.47 -9.92
N ASN A 55 14.65 -16.70 -9.39
CA ASN A 55 15.77 -17.62 -9.36
C ASN A 55 16.31 -17.93 -10.77
N SER A 56 15.42 -18.16 -11.74
CA SER A 56 15.82 -18.43 -13.14
C SER A 56 16.49 -17.25 -13.83
N LEU A 57 16.17 -16.03 -13.40
CA LEU A 57 16.68 -14.77 -13.95
C LEU A 57 17.90 -14.23 -13.16
N GLY A 58 18.33 -14.93 -12.11
CA GLY A 58 19.41 -14.46 -11.22
C GLY A 58 19.03 -13.22 -10.41
N LEU A 59 17.74 -13.02 -10.12
CA LEU A 59 17.24 -11.92 -9.31
C LEU A 59 17.23 -12.30 -7.83
N ILE A 60 17.66 -11.38 -6.97
CA ILE A 60 17.70 -11.59 -5.52
C ILE A 60 16.52 -10.82 -4.91
N LEU A 61 15.55 -11.55 -4.38
CA LEU A 61 14.42 -10.95 -3.66
C LEU A 61 14.87 -10.43 -2.27
N PRO A 62 14.37 -9.29 -1.81
CA PRO A 62 14.63 -8.79 -0.46
C PRO A 62 14.06 -9.73 0.61
N ASN A 63 14.79 -9.96 1.70
CA ASN A 63 14.32 -10.82 2.79
C ASN A 63 12.99 -10.33 3.38
N SER A 64 12.81 -9.01 3.55
CA SER A 64 11.55 -8.44 4.02
C SER A 64 10.38 -8.78 3.08
N PHE A 65 10.58 -8.69 1.77
CA PHE A 65 9.58 -9.08 0.77
C PHE A 65 9.23 -10.58 0.88
N ILE A 66 10.25 -11.43 1.03
CA ILE A 66 10.07 -12.87 1.19
C ILE A 66 9.31 -13.20 2.47
N ASP A 67 9.71 -12.62 3.60
CA ASP A 67 9.06 -12.84 4.90
C ASP A 67 7.60 -12.39 4.86
N PHE A 68 7.32 -11.27 4.19
CA PHE A 68 5.98 -10.74 4.04
C PHE A 68 5.06 -11.70 3.29
N PHE A 69 5.46 -12.12 2.09
CA PHE A 69 4.65 -13.00 1.24
C PHE A 69 4.71 -14.48 1.64
N ASN A 70 5.52 -14.87 2.62
CA ASN A 70 5.42 -16.19 3.26
C ASN A 70 4.54 -16.18 4.53
N THR A 71 4.05 -15.02 4.98
CA THR A 71 3.36 -14.89 6.26
C THR A 71 1.92 -14.37 6.07
N PRO A 72 0.93 -15.25 5.84
CA PRO A 72 -0.45 -14.85 5.56
C PRO A 72 -1.09 -13.93 6.62
N THR A 73 -0.69 -14.05 7.88
CA THR A 73 -1.18 -13.21 8.97
C THR A 73 -0.72 -11.76 8.86
N TYR A 74 0.35 -11.45 8.11
CA TYR A 74 0.73 -10.08 7.83
C TYR A 74 -0.25 -9.42 6.87
N TRP A 75 -0.69 -10.11 5.82
CA TRP A 75 -1.60 -9.55 4.83
C TRP A 75 -2.92 -9.08 5.45
N GLN A 76 -3.40 -9.84 6.44
CA GLN A 76 -4.63 -9.57 7.18
C GLN A 76 -4.58 -8.28 8.00
N LYS A 77 -3.39 -7.70 8.22
CA LYS A 77 -3.22 -6.47 9.01
C LYS A 77 -3.31 -5.20 8.15
N PHE A 78 -3.32 -5.32 6.82
CA PHE A 78 -3.33 -4.17 5.92
C PHE A 78 -4.73 -3.92 5.37
N LEU A 79 -5.24 -2.73 5.61
CA LEU A 79 -6.45 -2.22 4.97
C LEU A 79 -6.05 -1.28 3.84
N SER A 80 -6.95 -1.12 2.88
CA SER A 80 -6.73 -0.22 1.75
C SER A 80 -7.61 1.01 1.80
N SER A 81 -7.05 2.18 1.52
CA SER A 81 -7.80 3.43 1.39
C SER A 81 -8.41 3.63 0.00
N ASN A 82 -7.89 2.93 -1.00
CA ASN A 82 -8.28 3.04 -2.41
C ASN A 82 -8.65 1.68 -3.00
N ASP A 83 -9.09 0.75 -2.16
CA ASP A 83 -9.52 -0.60 -2.58
C ASP A 83 -8.40 -1.42 -3.28
N GLY A 84 -7.14 -1.04 -3.08
CA GLY A 84 -5.98 -1.82 -3.50
C GLY A 84 -5.72 -3.08 -2.69
N PHE A 85 -5.00 -4.02 -3.32
CA PHE A 85 -4.80 -5.37 -2.85
C PHE A 85 -3.44 -5.93 -3.28
N PHE A 86 -2.98 -6.99 -2.61
CA PHE A 86 -1.72 -7.67 -2.96
C PHE A 86 -1.87 -8.47 -4.24
N TYR A 87 -0.98 -8.20 -5.20
CA TYR A 87 -1.09 -8.68 -6.57
C TYR A 87 0.22 -9.28 -7.06
N LEU A 88 0.32 -10.61 -7.10
CA LEU A 88 1.49 -11.35 -7.61
C LEU A 88 1.16 -12.23 -8.85
N ASP A 89 0.04 -11.96 -9.52
CA ASP A 89 -0.46 -12.78 -10.64
C ASP A 89 0.49 -12.82 -11.84
N LYS A 90 1.12 -11.67 -12.11
CA LYS A 90 1.86 -11.48 -13.34
C LYS A 90 3.26 -12.04 -13.22
N SER A 91 3.80 -12.44 -14.36
CA SER A 91 5.20 -12.79 -14.50
C SER A 91 6.10 -11.62 -14.08
N VAL A 92 7.33 -11.94 -13.69
CA VAL A 92 8.42 -10.97 -13.59
C VAL A 92 8.64 -10.34 -14.98
N ILE A 93 8.46 -9.02 -15.09
CA ILE A 93 8.46 -8.29 -16.37
C ILE A 93 9.82 -7.65 -16.59
N PHE A 94 10.45 -7.89 -17.73
CA PHE A 94 11.64 -7.13 -18.10
C PHE A 94 11.26 -5.70 -18.51
N CYS A 95 11.91 -4.70 -17.93
CA CYS A 95 11.71 -3.29 -18.26
C CYS A 95 12.97 -2.74 -18.95
N PRO A 96 12.92 -2.50 -20.27
CA PRO A 96 14.09 -2.02 -21.01
C PRO A 96 14.49 -0.58 -20.64
N TYR A 97 13.53 0.25 -20.22
CA TYR A 97 13.73 1.68 -19.98
C TYR A 97 14.55 1.99 -18.71
N ILE A 98 14.42 1.16 -17.69
CA ILE A 98 15.14 1.30 -16.40
C ILE A 98 16.23 0.23 -16.22
N ASN A 99 16.40 -0.66 -17.20
CA ASN A 99 17.34 -1.77 -17.19
C ASN A 99 17.20 -2.67 -15.95
N GLY A 100 16.14 -3.46 -15.92
CA GLY A 100 15.90 -4.41 -14.84
C GLY A 100 14.58 -5.14 -15.02
N TYR A 101 14.08 -5.66 -13.91
CA TYR A 101 12.84 -6.43 -13.86
C TYR A 101 11.88 -5.80 -12.86
N LEU A 102 10.60 -5.81 -13.21
CA LEU A 102 9.50 -5.32 -12.40
C LEU A 102 8.65 -6.50 -11.94
N ILE A 103 8.38 -6.54 -10.64
CA ILE A 103 7.45 -7.50 -10.02
C ILE A 103 6.30 -6.68 -9.44
N PRO A 104 5.12 -6.67 -10.07
CA PRO A 104 3.97 -6.00 -9.46
C PRO A 104 3.64 -6.74 -8.17
N PHE A 105 3.33 -6.00 -7.10
CA PHE A 105 3.02 -6.59 -5.81
C PHE A 105 1.82 -5.93 -5.09
N ILE A 106 1.41 -4.73 -5.52
CA ILE A 106 0.12 -4.11 -5.16
C ILE A 106 -0.53 -3.57 -6.43
N ALA A 107 -1.83 -3.77 -6.58
CA ALA A 107 -2.67 -3.13 -7.58
C ALA A 107 -3.86 -2.44 -6.88
N ASP A 108 -4.48 -1.45 -7.51
CA ASP A 108 -5.81 -0.99 -7.13
C ASP A 108 -6.93 -1.86 -7.74
N SER A 109 -8.16 -1.75 -7.25
CA SER A 109 -9.29 -2.56 -7.74
C SER A 109 -9.71 -2.27 -9.16
N GLN A 110 -9.33 -1.10 -9.69
CA GLN A 110 -9.55 -0.73 -11.09
C GLN A 110 -8.42 -1.20 -12.01
N HIS A 111 -7.33 -1.74 -11.45
CA HIS A 111 -6.14 -2.11 -12.19
C HIS A 111 -5.51 -0.94 -12.97
N CYS A 112 -5.68 0.28 -12.46
CA CYS A 112 -5.12 1.51 -13.02
C CYS A 112 -3.76 1.86 -12.40
N HIS A 113 -3.49 1.41 -11.16
CA HIS A 113 -2.28 1.78 -10.45
C HIS A 113 -1.54 0.56 -9.92
N TYR A 114 -0.21 0.55 -10.07
CA TYR A 114 0.61 -0.57 -9.65
C TYR A 114 1.85 -0.11 -8.87
N TYR A 115 2.16 -0.83 -7.80
CA TYR A 115 3.47 -0.79 -7.16
C TYR A 115 4.28 -2.01 -7.57
N TYR A 116 5.54 -1.79 -7.90
CA TYR A 116 6.49 -2.81 -8.34
C TYR A 116 7.72 -2.83 -7.49
N LEU A 117 8.26 -4.03 -7.31
CA LEU A 117 9.62 -4.23 -6.87
C LEU A 117 10.50 -4.25 -8.13
N HIS A 118 11.39 -3.27 -8.25
CA HIS A 118 12.40 -3.20 -9.29
C HIS A 118 13.67 -3.91 -8.83
N LEU A 119 14.17 -4.83 -9.66
CA LEU A 119 15.34 -5.64 -9.39
C LEU A 119 16.27 -5.66 -10.60
N GLN A 120 17.57 -5.67 -10.33
CA GLN A 120 18.60 -5.95 -11.33
C GLN A 120 19.23 -7.32 -11.09
N ALA A 121 19.61 -8.00 -12.17
CA ALA A 121 20.23 -9.31 -12.09
C ALA A 121 21.52 -9.26 -11.26
N ASN A 122 21.65 -10.21 -10.32
CA ASN A 122 22.79 -10.37 -9.41
C ASN A 122 23.05 -9.17 -8.48
N GLN A 123 22.09 -8.25 -8.33
CA GLN A 123 22.17 -7.14 -7.38
C GLN A 123 21.25 -7.39 -6.19
N LYS A 124 21.67 -6.91 -5.02
CA LYS A 124 20.88 -6.97 -3.78
C LYS A 124 20.04 -5.73 -3.55
N ASP A 125 20.48 -4.60 -4.10
CA ASP A 125 19.74 -3.36 -4.04
C ASP A 125 18.48 -3.48 -4.90
N TYR A 126 17.43 -2.83 -4.44
CA TYR A 126 16.13 -2.84 -5.06
C TYR A 126 15.46 -1.49 -4.87
N GLU A 127 14.51 -1.20 -5.73
CA GLU A 127 13.67 -0.03 -5.63
C GLU A 127 12.21 -0.43 -5.61
N ILE A 128 11.39 0.36 -4.94
CA ILE A 128 9.94 0.28 -5.00
C ILE A 128 9.49 1.41 -5.86
N VAL A 129 8.83 1.07 -6.95
CA VAL A 129 8.41 2.02 -7.97
C VAL A 129 6.90 1.93 -8.17
N TRP A 130 6.33 3.02 -8.65
CA TRP A 130 4.91 3.11 -8.96
C TRP A 130 4.73 3.59 -10.40
N THR A 131 3.75 3.01 -11.09
CA THR A 131 3.34 3.43 -12.43
C THR A 131 1.82 3.32 -12.57
N GLU A 132 1.30 4.04 -13.56
CA GLU A 132 -0.04 3.85 -14.11
C GLU A 132 -0.09 2.55 -14.95
N ASP A 133 -1.30 2.06 -15.21
CA ASP A 133 -1.59 0.85 -15.99
C ASP A 133 -1.10 0.93 -17.43
N ILE A 134 -1.17 2.11 -18.04
CA ILE A 134 -0.65 2.38 -19.38
C ILE A 134 0.82 1.94 -19.51
N TYR A 135 1.61 2.09 -18.44
CA TYR A 135 3.01 1.66 -18.42
C TYR A 135 3.13 0.14 -18.45
N LEU A 136 2.29 -0.57 -17.68
CA LEU A 136 2.23 -2.02 -17.70
C LEU A 136 1.78 -2.54 -19.07
N MET A 137 0.76 -1.90 -19.66
CA MET A 137 0.24 -2.28 -20.97
C MET A 137 1.32 -2.11 -22.03
N ALA A 138 2.05 -0.99 -22.04
CA ALA A 138 3.17 -0.75 -22.96
C ALA A 138 4.30 -1.78 -22.81
N LEU A 139 4.60 -2.24 -21.59
CA LEU A 139 5.61 -3.29 -21.36
C LEU A 139 5.19 -4.68 -21.85
N LEU A 140 3.89 -4.95 -21.91
CA LEU A 140 3.34 -6.24 -22.35
C LEU A 140 2.89 -6.24 -23.81
N ALA A 141 2.84 -5.07 -24.43
CA ALA A 141 2.43 -4.87 -25.81
C ALA A 141 3.41 -5.51 -26.79
N THR A 142 2.86 -6.04 -27.88
CA THR A 142 3.61 -6.42 -29.07
C THR A 142 4.17 -5.18 -29.77
N PRO A 143 5.18 -5.32 -30.64
CA PRO A 143 5.70 -4.20 -31.41
C PRO A 143 4.63 -3.46 -32.23
N GLU A 144 3.64 -4.19 -32.76
CA GLU A 144 2.52 -3.60 -33.50
C GLU A 144 1.61 -2.76 -32.59
N GLU A 145 1.23 -3.30 -31.42
CA GLU A 145 0.42 -2.57 -30.42
C GLU A 145 1.15 -1.32 -29.91
N LEU A 146 2.47 -1.37 -29.70
CA LEU A 146 3.28 -0.20 -29.33
C LEU A 146 3.26 0.89 -30.41
N GLU A 147 3.28 0.51 -31.69
CA GLU A 147 3.26 1.45 -32.83
C GLU A 147 1.86 2.02 -33.12
N THR A 148 0.78 1.37 -32.68
CA THR A 148 -0.60 1.83 -32.92
C THR A 148 -1.25 2.43 -31.68
N ASP A 149 -1.29 1.68 -30.59
CA ASP A 149 -2.11 1.96 -29.41
C ASP A 149 -1.39 2.87 -28.42
N PHE A 150 -0.06 2.99 -28.56
CA PHE A 150 0.80 3.85 -27.74
C PHE A 150 1.57 4.89 -28.58
N ALA A 151 1.13 5.11 -29.83
CA ALA A 151 1.74 6.04 -30.76
C ALA A 151 1.70 7.50 -30.25
N GLU A 152 2.69 8.29 -30.66
CA GLU A 152 2.88 9.74 -30.43
C GLU A 152 2.12 10.36 -29.24
N GLY A 153 2.67 10.19 -28.03
CA GLY A 153 2.35 11.02 -26.86
C GLY A 153 1.48 10.36 -25.79
N GLU A 154 1.00 9.13 -26.01
CA GLU A 154 0.21 8.40 -25.01
C GLU A 154 1.08 7.67 -23.97
N PHE A 155 2.26 7.17 -24.34
CA PHE A 155 3.20 6.54 -23.42
C PHE A 155 4.45 7.40 -23.19
N ASP A 156 4.74 7.68 -21.91
CA ASP A 156 6.00 8.28 -21.46
C ASP A 156 6.81 7.24 -20.68
N GLU A 157 7.93 6.79 -21.26
CA GLU A 157 8.87 5.86 -20.61
C GLU A 157 9.46 6.41 -19.29
N THR A 158 9.31 7.72 -19.04
CA THR A 158 9.72 8.36 -17.79
C THR A 158 8.63 8.40 -16.72
N ASP A 159 7.41 7.95 -17.00
CA ASP A 159 6.28 7.85 -16.05
C ASP A 159 6.40 6.65 -15.10
N ILE A 160 7.54 6.60 -14.43
CA ILE A 160 7.88 5.65 -13.39
C ILE A 160 8.51 6.38 -12.21
N TYR A 161 7.89 6.19 -11.04
CA TYR A 161 8.15 7.01 -9.86
C TYR A 161 8.82 6.16 -8.78
N LEU A 162 9.96 6.61 -8.27
CA LEU A 162 10.59 6.01 -7.11
C LEU A 162 9.77 6.37 -5.88
N ILE A 163 9.36 5.34 -5.14
CA ILE A 163 8.59 5.47 -3.92
C ILE A 163 9.49 5.24 -2.71
N ASP A 164 10.28 4.17 -2.74
CA ASP A 164 11.09 3.76 -1.60
C ASP A 164 12.22 2.82 -2.07
N ASN A 165 13.19 2.54 -1.20
CA ASN A 165 14.24 1.54 -1.35
C ASN A 165 14.30 0.55 -0.16
N ASP A 166 13.29 0.58 0.71
CA ASP A 166 13.08 -0.33 1.82
C ASP A 166 11.63 -0.81 1.84
N PHE A 167 11.44 -2.12 1.61
CA PHE A 167 10.11 -2.74 1.54
C PHE A 167 9.35 -2.71 2.86
N GLU A 168 10.03 -2.90 3.99
CA GLU A 168 9.35 -2.84 5.29
C GLU A 168 8.91 -1.41 5.59
N ARG A 169 9.72 -0.42 5.22
CA ARG A 169 9.38 1.01 5.33
C ARG A 169 8.19 1.39 4.45
N PHE A 170 8.21 0.97 3.20
CA PHE A 170 7.09 1.17 2.29
C PHE A 170 5.79 0.58 2.85
N MET A 171 5.83 -0.67 3.34
CA MET A 171 4.66 -1.29 3.94
C MET A 171 4.22 -0.57 5.22
N PHE A 172 5.15 -0.09 6.05
CA PHE A 172 4.83 0.75 7.21
C PHE A 172 4.05 2.01 6.81
N ASP A 173 4.46 2.69 5.75
CA ASP A 173 3.73 3.83 5.22
C ASP A 173 2.36 3.44 4.67
N CYS A 174 2.24 2.35 3.90
CA CYS A 174 0.95 1.83 3.44
C CYS A 174 -0.03 1.55 4.59
N TYR A 175 0.46 0.94 5.68
CA TYR A 175 -0.37 0.65 6.86
C TYR A 175 -0.98 1.93 7.43
N TYR A 176 -0.17 2.98 7.58
CA TYR A 176 -0.63 4.22 8.19
C TYR A 176 -1.34 5.18 7.23
N ASP A 177 -1.07 5.11 5.92
CA ASP A 177 -1.77 5.88 4.89
C ASP A 177 -3.29 5.62 4.96
N TYR A 178 -3.70 4.37 5.26
CA TYR A 178 -5.10 4.04 5.55
C TYR A 178 -5.65 4.87 6.72
N TYR A 179 -4.99 4.84 7.88
CA TYR A 179 -5.48 5.54 9.07
C TYR A 179 -5.48 7.06 8.89
N ASP A 180 -4.48 7.61 8.20
CA ASP A 180 -4.39 9.03 7.90
C ASP A 180 -5.49 9.47 6.93
N PHE A 181 -5.81 8.65 5.92
CA PHE A 181 -6.92 8.90 5.00
C PHE A 181 -8.25 9.01 5.75
N PHE A 182 -8.58 8.03 6.60
CA PHE A 182 -9.84 8.04 7.35
C PHE A 182 -9.89 9.12 8.44
N LYS A 183 -8.76 9.44 9.07
CA LYS A 183 -8.66 10.59 9.98
C LYS A 183 -8.95 11.90 9.24
N GLY A 184 -8.40 12.08 8.04
CA GLY A 184 -8.67 13.23 7.19
C GLY A 184 -10.12 13.29 6.71
N ALA A 185 -10.68 12.15 6.28
CA ALA A 185 -12.08 12.05 5.87
C ALA A 185 -13.05 12.38 7.01
N ARG A 186 -12.74 11.90 8.23
CA ARG A 186 -13.49 12.26 9.45
C ARG A 186 -13.45 13.77 9.69
N GLN A 187 -12.27 14.38 9.65
CA GLN A 187 -12.16 15.83 9.86
C GLN A 187 -12.96 16.61 8.83
N LYS A 188 -12.90 16.21 7.55
CA LYS A 188 -13.71 16.83 6.49
C LYS A 188 -15.20 16.68 6.75
N LEU A 189 -15.68 15.50 7.15
CA LEU A 189 -17.09 15.27 7.47
C LEU A 189 -17.55 16.13 8.65
N ILE A 190 -16.71 16.27 9.68
CA ILE A 190 -16.95 17.16 10.83
C ILE A 190 -16.99 18.63 10.38
N ASP A 191 -16.05 19.06 9.54
CA ASP A 191 -16.01 20.43 9.02
C ASP A 191 -17.24 20.72 8.13
N TYR A 192 -17.65 19.74 7.32
CA TYR A 192 -18.88 19.83 6.52
C TYR A 192 -20.13 19.89 7.40
N SER A 193 -20.25 19.06 8.45
CA SER A 193 -21.40 19.14 9.34
C SER A 193 -21.47 20.48 10.05
N TYR A 194 -20.33 21.06 10.44
CA TYR A 194 -20.23 22.40 11.02
C TYR A 194 -20.59 23.54 10.04
N ALA A 195 -20.34 23.37 8.74
CA ALA A 195 -20.71 24.35 7.72
C ALA A 195 -22.23 24.39 7.46
N TYR A 196 -22.96 23.30 7.74
CA TYR A 196 -24.36 23.14 7.39
C TYR A 196 -25.34 23.04 8.59
N THR A 197 -24.87 23.11 9.85
CA THR A 197 -25.76 23.04 11.05
C THR A 197 -25.70 24.29 11.95
N ASN A 198 -26.88 24.71 12.42
CA ASN A 198 -27.01 25.80 13.39
C ASN A 198 -26.44 25.37 14.77
N LEU A 199 -25.93 26.33 15.56
CA LEU A 199 -25.08 26.11 16.76
C LEU A 199 -25.57 25.07 17.78
N GLU A 200 -26.88 24.89 17.94
CA GLU A 200 -27.45 23.94 18.91
C GLU A 200 -27.43 22.48 18.45
N GLN A 201 -27.58 22.20 17.15
CA GLN A 201 -27.48 20.83 16.61
C GLN A 201 -26.06 20.27 16.71
N ARG A 202 -25.05 21.15 16.62
CA ARG A 202 -23.62 20.81 16.70
C ARG A 202 -23.21 20.07 17.98
N LYS A 203 -23.83 20.38 19.13
CA LYS A 203 -23.45 19.77 20.41
C LYS A 203 -23.97 18.34 20.58
N ASN A 204 -25.11 18.03 19.98
CA ASN A 204 -25.73 16.71 20.11
C ASN A 204 -25.08 15.70 19.13
N GLU A 205 -24.81 16.11 17.90
CA GLU A 205 -24.18 15.26 16.89
C GLU A 205 -22.71 14.94 17.21
N GLN A 206 -21.99 15.87 17.87
CA GLN A 206 -20.61 15.63 18.31
C GLN A 206 -20.52 14.49 19.34
N ASN A 207 -21.44 14.45 20.31
CA ASN A 207 -21.48 13.38 21.32
C ASN A 207 -21.79 12.02 20.68
N ASP A 208 -22.70 11.97 19.72
CA ASP A 208 -23.08 10.72 19.05
C ASP A 208 -21.94 10.18 18.17
N LEU A 209 -21.25 11.05 17.41
CA LEU A 209 -20.10 10.65 16.59
C LEU A 209 -18.88 10.25 17.43
N GLU A 210 -18.63 10.93 18.55
CA GLU A 210 -17.58 10.53 19.49
C GLU A 210 -17.88 9.17 20.14
N ASN A 211 -19.14 8.91 20.50
CA ASN A 211 -19.55 7.64 21.09
C ASN A 211 -19.49 6.47 20.09
N GLN A 212 -19.94 6.67 18.85
CA GLN A 212 -19.82 5.66 17.80
C GLN A 212 -18.36 5.39 17.41
N SER A 213 -17.50 6.42 17.42
CA SER A 213 -16.07 6.29 17.16
C SER A 213 -15.33 5.49 18.24
N LYS A 214 -15.71 5.62 19.52
CA LYS A 214 -15.11 4.80 20.61
C LYS A 214 -15.45 3.32 20.45
N LEU A 215 -16.67 3.04 20.00
CA LEU A 215 -17.16 1.68 19.75
C LEU A 215 -16.42 1.02 18.57
N LEU A 216 -16.17 1.77 17.49
CA LEU A 216 -15.49 1.30 16.28
C LEU A 216 -13.97 1.11 16.46
N LEU A 217 -13.34 1.85 17.37
CA LEU A 217 -11.89 1.79 17.62
C LEU A 217 -11.51 0.90 18.82
N GLY A 218 -12.49 0.28 19.51
CA GLY A 218 -12.24 -0.59 20.66
C GLY A 218 -11.60 0.11 21.87
N ILE A 219 -11.79 1.43 22.00
CA ILE A 219 -11.24 2.21 23.12
C ILE A 219 -12.18 2.08 24.32
N ASP A 220 -11.98 1.01 25.10
CA ASP A 220 -12.72 0.73 26.31
C ASP A 220 -12.07 1.45 27.51
N GLU A 221 -12.26 2.77 27.61
CA GLU A 221 -11.85 3.51 28.80
C GLU A 221 -12.90 3.36 29.91
N LYS A 222 -12.64 2.44 30.86
CA LYS A 222 -13.23 2.48 32.19
C LYS A 222 -12.87 3.81 32.87
N ILE A 223 -13.71 4.83 32.74
CA ILE A 223 -13.58 6.06 33.52
C ILE A 223 -14.14 5.80 34.92
N PRO A 224 -13.35 6.00 36.00
CA PRO A 224 -13.88 5.95 37.36
C PRO A 224 -14.77 7.18 37.60
N LEU A 225 -16.02 6.92 38.00
CA LEU A 225 -16.96 7.94 38.48
C LEU A 225 -16.34 8.71 39.65
N PHE A 226 -16.00 9.98 39.43
CA PHE A 226 -15.75 10.91 40.52
C PHE A 226 -17.05 11.08 41.33
N LYS A 227 -17.02 10.60 42.57
CA LYS A 227 -18.02 10.92 43.59
C LYS A 227 -18.01 12.44 43.82
N THR A 228 -19.12 13.09 43.54
CA THR A 228 -19.44 14.40 44.09
C THR A 228 -19.59 14.26 45.60
N PHE A 229 -18.79 14.99 46.37
CA PHE A 229 -19.10 15.31 47.75
C PHE A 229 -19.66 16.73 47.81
N ASN A 230 -20.85 16.84 48.40
CA ASN A 230 -21.45 18.10 48.85
C ASN A 230 -20.61 18.74 49.96
#